data_AF-A0A6B2GA77-F1
#
_entry.id   AF-A0A6B2GA77-F1
#
_cell.length_a   1.000
_cell.length_b   1.000
_cell.length_c   1.000
_cell.angle_alpha   90.00
_cell.angle_beta   90.00
_cell.angle_gamma   90.00
#
_symmetry.space_group_name_H-M   'P 1'
#
loop_
_entity.id
_entity.type
_entity.pdbx_description
1 polymer ?
#
loop_
_entity_poly.entity_id
_entity_poly.type
_entity_poly.pdbx_seq_one_letter_code
_entity_poly.pdbx_strand_id
1 'polypeptide(L)'
;MKLISVFLLGTFLATTLNAQGLLSEEDQITSAVQAAPASERDGATVIGYNSKKEYAILRKGKGNLVCLANNPDSKSFSVACYHKDLDPFMARGRALKLLG
;
A
#
# COMPACT_ATOMS: atom_id res chain seq x y z
N MET A 1 -21.69 47.94 -32.63
CA MET A 1 -21.63 47.47 -31.23
C MET A 1 -22.15 46.05 -31.18
N LYS A 2 -21.31 45.10 -30.68
CA LYS A 2 -21.66 43.81 -30.05
C LYS A 2 -22.41 42.80 -30.96
N LEU A 3 -22.03 41.53 -31.09
CA LEU A 3 -21.29 40.65 -30.19
C LEU A 3 -20.40 39.68 -30.99
N ILE A 4 -19.13 39.66 -30.61
CA ILE A 4 -18.25 38.51 -30.79
C ILE A 4 -18.75 37.45 -29.79
N SER A 5 -19.46 36.43 -30.28
CA SER A 5 -19.83 35.28 -29.46
C SER A 5 -18.83 34.16 -29.75
N VAL A 6 -17.71 34.21 -29.04
CA VAL A 6 -16.67 33.18 -29.04
C VAL A 6 -17.26 31.93 -28.37
N PHE A 7 -17.60 30.94 -29.18
CA PHE A 7 -17.95 29.60 -28.73
C PHE A 7 -16.66 28.89 -28.32
N LEU A 8 -16.16 29.20 -27.12
CA LEU A 8 -15.02 28.50 -26.52
C LEU A 8 -15.53 27.14 -26.02
N LEU A 9 -15.56 26.16 -26.92
CA LEU A 9 -15.83 24.77 -26.61
C LEU A 9 -14.68 24.25 -25.74
N GLY A 10 -14.87 24.29 -24.42
CA GLY A 10 -13.90 23.87 -23.41
C GLY A 10 -13.51 22.41 -23.61
N THR A 11 -12.31 22.19 -24.12
CA THR A 11 -11.64 20.90 -24.13
C THR A 11 -11.34 20.49 -22.68
N PHE A 12 -12.18 19.61 -22.13
CA PHE A 12 -11.88 18.94 -20.85
C PHE A 12 -10.76 17.92 -21.12
N LEU A 13 -9.51 18.34 -20.90
CA LEU A 13 -8.35 17.48 -21.04
C LEU A 13 -8.37 16.47 -19.88
N ALA A 14 -8.91 15.28 -20.13
CA ALA A 14 -8.89 14.17 -19.19
C ALA A 14 -7.45 13.67 -19.02
N THR A 15 -6.72 14.24 -18.06
CA THR A 15 -5.42 13.71 -17.64
C THR A 15 -5.66 12.42 -16.87
N THR A 16 -5.42 11.28 -17.52
CA THR A 16 -5.32 10.01 -16.81
C THR A 16 -3.97 9.98 -16.07
N LEU A 17 -3.96 10.47 -14.84
CA LEU A 17 -2.85 10.26 -13.91
C LEU A 17 -2.84 8.78 -13.49
N ASN A 18 -2.25 7.92 -14.32
CA ASN A 18 -1.88 6.57 -13.91
C ASN A 18 -0.52 6.62 -13.20
N ALA A 19 -0.55 6.98 -11.93
CA ALA A 19 0.55 6.70 -11.02
C ALA A 19 0.08 5.67 -9.98
N GLN A 20 -0.20 4.44 -10.41
CA GLN A 20 -0.21 3.30 -9.49
C GLN A 20 1.25 2.93 -9.18
N GLY A 21 1.97 3.91 -8.63
CA GLY A 21 3.32 3.74 -8.13
C GLY A 21 3.28 3.15 -6.72
N LEU A 22 4.47 2.88 -6.19
CA LEU A 22 4.62 2.56 -4.78
C LEU A 22 3.98 3.65 -3.92
N LEU A 23 3.08 3.26 -3.01
CA LEU A 23 2.48 4.17 -2.04
C LEU A 23 3.54 4.75 -1.09
N SER A 24 3.27 5.93 -0.53
CA SER A 24 4.11 6.48 0.54
C SER A 24 4.18 5.50 1.71
N GLU A 25 5.24 5.58 2.53
CA GLU A 25 5.39 4.71 3.70
C GLU A 25 4.18 4.84 4.65
N GLU A 26 3.69 6.06 4.86
CA GLU A 26 2.52 6.36 5.67
C GLU A 26 1.24 5.72 5.11
N ASP A 27 1.00 5.81 3.81
CA ASP A 27 -0.16 5.22 3.16
C ASP A 27 -0.11 3.68 3.17
N GLN A 28 1.09 3.10 3.02
CA GLN A 28 1.30 1.67 3.17
C GLN A 28 0.96 1.21 4.60
N ILE A 29 1.39 1.95 5.62
CA ILE A 29 1.07 1.65 7.02
C ILE A 29 -0.43 1.77 7.27
N THR A 30 -1.03 2.89 6.85
CA THR A 30 -2.45 3.21 7.09
C THR A 30 -3.38 2.18 6.44
N SER A 31 -3.05 1.73 5.23
CA SER A 31 -3.82 0.69 4.53
C SER A 31 -3.58 -0.70 5.12
N ALA A 32 -2.33 -1.08 5.44
CA ALA A 32 -2.00 -2.41 5.98
C ALA A 32 -2.75 -2.71 7.28
N VAL A 33 -2.84 -1.73 8.19
CA VAL A 33 -3.50 -1.93 9.50
C VAL A 33 -5.01 -2.05 9.41
N GLN A 34 -5.64 -1.81 8.25
CA GLN A 34 -7.09 -2.01 8.11
C GLN A 34 -7.50 -3.49 8.24
N ALA A 35 -6.56 -4.42 8.01
CA ALA A 35 -6.78 -5.85 8.25
C ALA A 35 -6.73 -6.24 9.75
N ALA A 36 -6.34 -5.32 10.66
CA ALA A 36 -6.32 -5.56 12.10
C ALA A 36 -7.56 -4.97 12.80
N PRO A 37 -8.01 -5.59 13.92
CA PRO A 37 -8.97 -4.98 14.83
C PRO A 37 -8.49 -3.62 15.32
N ALA A 38 -9.40 -2.65 15.49
CA ALA A 38 -9.06 -1.26 15.78
C ALA A 38 -8.13 -1.10 17.00
N SER A 39 -8.36 -1.87 18.07
CA SER A 39 -7.56 -1.84 19.31
C SER A 39 -6.12 -2.36 19.15
N GLU A 40 -5.81 -3.07 18.07
CA GLU A 40 -4.48 -3.67 17.85
C GLU A 40 -3.65 -2.94 16.79
N ARG A 41 -4.24 -1.98 16.06
CA ARG A 41 -3.60 -1.29 14.93
C ARG A 41 -2.34 -0.55 15.34
N ASP A 42 -2.36 0.16 16.46
CA ASP A 42 -1.23 0.97 16.93
C ASP A 42 -0.03 0.11 17.35
N GLY A 43 -0.30 -1.09 17.85
CA GLY A 43 0.73 -2.04 18.28
C GLY A 43 1.30 -2.90 17.15
N ALA A 44 0.66 -2.97 15.99
CA ALA A 44 1.05 -3.91 14.93
C ALA A 44 2.42 -3.57 14.31
N THR A 45 3.23 -4.58 14.03
CA THR A 45 4.36 -4.44 13.12
C THR A 45 3.83 -4.38 11.69
N VAL A 46 4.40 -3.52 10.84
CA VAL A 46 4.00 -3.41 9.44
C VAL A 46 5.17 -3.72 8.53
N ILE A 47 4.97 -4.69 7.64
CA ILE A 47 5.88 -5.02 6.54
C ILE A 47 5.25 -4.51 5.25
N GLY A 48 5.95 -3.64 4.55
CA GLY A 48 5.56 -3.15 3.24
C GLY A 48 6.73 -3.22 2.28
N TYR A 49 6.84 -2.21 1.41
CA TYR A 49 7.77 -2.20 0.28
C TYR A 49 8.60 -0.91 0.29
N ASN A 50 9.91 -1.07 0.12
CA ASN A 50 10.84 0.05 -0.05
C ASN A 50 10.78 0.64 -1.47
N SER A 51 11.57 1.67 -1.76
CA SER A 51 11.65 2.31 -3.08
C SER A 51 12.05 1.36 -4.23
N LYS A 52 12.67 0.22 -3.92
CA LYS A 52 13.02 -0.86 -4.86
C LYS A 52 11.94 -1.94 -4.97
N LYS A 53 10.80 -1.77 -4.31
CA LYS A 53 9.70 -2.75 -4.17
C LYS A 53 10.12 -4.06 -3.49
N GLU A 54 11.11 -4.00 -2.61
CA GLU A 54 11.52 -5.13 -1.78
C GLU A 54 10.83 -5.05 -0.41
N TYR A 55 10.58 -6.20 0.22
CA TYR A 55 9.98 -6.25 1.55
C TYR A 55 10.81 -5.46 2.57
N ALA A 56 10.17 -4.58 3.32
CA ALA A 56 10.80 -3.77 4.37
C ALA A 56 9.87 -3.65 5.57
N ILE A 57 10.45 -3.60 6.77
CA ILE A 57 9.70 -3.23 7.98
C ILE A 57 9.54 -1.71 7.97
N LEU A 58 8.31 -1.24 7.73
CA LEU A 58 7.98 0.18 7.72
C LEU A 58 7.68 0.70 9.14
N ARG A 59 7.13 -0.17 9.99
CA ARG A 59 6.88 0.13 11.40
C ARG A 59 7.16 -1.08 12.26
N LYS A 60 8.01 -0.93 13.27
CA LYS A 60 8.21 -1.96 14.30
C LYS A 60 7.22 -1.74 15.43
N GLY A 61 6.32 -2.70 15.63
CA GLY A 61 5.30 -2.67 16.67
C GLY A 61 5.71 -3.43 17.94
N LYS A 62 4.90 -3.31 19.00
CA LYS A 62 5.03 -4.07 20.26
C LYS A 62 3.85 -5.01 20.52
N GLY A 63 2.85 -5.00 19.65
CA GLY A 63 1.64 -5.83 19.73
C GLY A 63 1.86 -7.24 19.17
N ASN A 64 0.74 -7.92 18.90
CA ASN A 64 0.74 -9.32 18.52
C ASN A 64 0.59 -9.56 17.02
N LEU A 65 0.28 -8.53 16.23
CA LEU A 65 0.04 -8.65 14.80
C LEU A 65 1.21 -8.14 13.96
N VAL A 66 1.44 -8.84 12.86
CA VAL A 66 2.25 -8.38 11.73
C VAL A 66 1.32 -8.18 10.55
N CYS A 67 1.23 -6.94 10.06
CA CYS A 67 0.38 -6.56 8.95
C CYS A 67 1.22 -6.35 7.68
N LEU A 68 0.70 -6.84 6.55
CA LEU A 68 1.34 -6.76 5.24
C LEU A 68 0.66 -5.67 4.41
N ALA A 69 1.47 -4.76 3.86
CA ALA A 69 1.00 -3.75 2.93
C ALA A 69 0.56 -4.37 1.59
N ASN A 70 -0.28 -3.63 0.87
CA ASN A 70 -0.71 -4.04 -0.46
C ASN A 70 0.48 -4.15 -1.42
N ASN A 71 0.55 -5.24 -2.17
CA ASN A 71 1.59 -5.43 -3.18
C ASN A 71 1.47 -4.37 -4.29
N PRO A 72 2.49 -3.52 -4.53
CA PRO A 72 2.44 -2.47 -5.54
C PRO A 72 2.32 -3.00 -6.97
N ASP A 73 2.66 -4.27 -7.23
CA ASP A 73 2.56 -4.90 -8.55
C ASP A 73 1.26 -5.70 -8.74
N SER A 74 0.40 -5.76 -7.71
CA SER A 74 -0.90 -6.43 -7.79
C SER A 74 -1.95 -5.54 -8.47
N LYS A 75 -2.79 -6.15 -9.32
CA LYS A 75 -3.97 -5.49 -9.91
C LYS A 75 -5.15 -5.34 -8.94
N SER A 76 -5.08 -6.01 -7.78
CA SER A 76 -6.14 -6.01 -6.77
C SER A 76 -5.58 -5.59 -5.42
N PHE A 77 -6.39 -4.86 -4.66
CA PHE A 77 -6.06 -4.50 -3.29
C PHE A 77 -6.14 -5.71 -2.37
N SER A 78 -5.06 -5.99 -1.63
CA SER A 78 -5.01 -7.05 -0.63
C SER A 78 -4.07 -6.66 0.50
N VAL A 79 -4.63 -6.60 1.72
CA VAL A 79 -3.87 -6.42 2.97
C VAL A 79 -4.28 -7.54 3.93
N ALA A 80 -3.35 -7.99 4.76
CA ALA A 80 -3.59 -9.06 5.71
C ALA A 80 -2.73 -8.87 6.96
N CYS A 81 -3.26 -9.26 8.11
CA CYS A 81 -2.50 -9.35 9.34
C CYS A 81 -2.50 -10.78 9.85
N TYR A 82 -1.40 -11.20 10.47
CA TYR A 82 -1.27 -12.49 11.12
C TYR A 82 -0.61 -12.34 12.49
N HIS A 83 -0.80 -13.33 13.36
CA HIS A 83 -0.16 -13.33 14.67
C HIS A 83 1.35 -13.52 14.53
N LYS A 84 2.14 -12.75 15.28
CA LYS A 84 3.62 -12.70 15.20
C LYS A 84 4.32 -14.07 15.28
N ASP A 85 3.71 -15.04 15.94
CA ASP A 85 4.26 -16.39 16.08
C ASP A 85 4.32 -17.14 14.74
N LEU A 86 3.54 -16.72 13.74
CA LEU A 86 3.62 -17.24 12.38
C LEU A 86 4.71 -16.58 11.53
N ASP A 87 5.35 -15.49 12.00
CA ASP A 87 6.34 -14.76 11.19
C ASP A 87 7.55 -15.61 10.76
N PRO A 88 8.11 -16.54 11.57
CA PRO A 88 9.18 -17.41 11.09
C PRO A 88 8.79 -18.22 9.85
N PHE A 89 7.56 -18.73 9.80
CA PHE A 89 7.02 -19.44 8.65
C PHE A 89 6.78 -18.49 7.46
N MET A 90 6.16 -17.33 7.70
CA MET A 90 5.87 -16.34 6.67
C MET A 90 7.16 -15.75 6.05
N ALA A 91 8.18 -15.53 6.86
CA ALA A 91 9.50 -15.08 6.43
C ALA A 91 10.17 -16.08 5.49
N ARG A 92 10.03 -17.40 5.77
CA ARG A 92 10.53 -18.43 4.86
C ARG A 92 9.82 -18.36 3.50
N GLY A 93 8.51 -18.16 3.48
CA GLY A 93 7.76 -17.97 2.24
C GLY A 93 8.20 -16.74 1.44
N ARG A 94 8.45 -15.62 2.11
CA ARG A 94 9.01 -14.40 1.47
C ARG A 94 10.40 -14.67 0.88
N ALA A 95 11.28 -15.34 1.61
CA ALA A 95 12.62 -15.68 1.15
C ALA A 95 12.59 -16.61 -0.07
N LEU A 96 11.69 -17.61 -0.09
CA LEU A 96 11.55 -18.52 -1.23
C LEU A 96 11.09 -17.78 -2.50
N LYS A 97 10.15 -16.84 -2.41
CA LYS A 97 9.72 -16.04 -3.57
C LYS A 97 10.84 -15.21 -4.22
N LEU A 98 11.89 -14.88 -3.48
CA LEU A 98 13.06 -14.18 -4.02
C LEU A 98 13.98 -15.09 -4.83
N LEU A 99 13.81 -16.41 -4.75
CA LEU A 99 14.63 -17.39 -5.46
C LEU A 99 14.07 -17.80 -6.84
N GLY A 100 12.79 -17.52 -7.11
CA GLY A 100 12.09 -17.93 -8.34
C GLY A 100 10.92 -18.86 -8.03
#